data_AF-W6QK31-F1
#
_entry.id   AF-W6QK31-F1
#
_cell.length_a   1.000
_cell.length_b   1.000
_cell.length_c   1.000
_cell.angle_alpha   90.00
_cell.angle_beta   90.00
_cell.angle_gamma   90.00
#
_symmetry.space_group_name_H-M   'P 1'
#
loop_
_entity.id
_entity.type
_entity.pdbx_description
1 polymer ?
#
loop_
_entity_poly.entity_id
_entity_poly.type
_entity_poly.pdbx_seq_one_letter_code
_entity_poly.pdbx_strand_id
1 'polypeptide(L)'
;MDESGYDKRIGFRRTGWSPILPAYAQDGVVFSQVFRGSTDASVFEDFIKQLLRHCGKWPEPKSVLVIDNASFHHSERIKEICATVGVKLVYLPPYSPDLNPIEEFFSELKAFIRRNWRRYEQRPDQGFASFLEWCVEVVGSRERSATGHFRHAGVVVEDYH
;
A
#
# COMPACT_ATOMS: atom_id res chain seq x y z
N MET A 1 2.99 5.39 -31.62
CA MET A 1 3.25 6.84 -31.65
C MET A 1 1.91 7.48 -31.94
N ASP A 2 1.46 8.40 -31.09
CA ASP A 2 0.36 9.29 -31.47
C ASP A 2 0.95 10.55 -32.11
N GLU A 3 0.11 11.37 -32.73
CA GLU A 3 0.49 12.54 -33.56
C GLU A 3 1.25 13.64 -32.79
N SER A 4 1.46 13.48 -31.48
CA SER A 4 2.30 14.37 -30.67
C SER A 4 3.79 13.97 -30.64
N GLY A 5 4.15 12.80 -31.18
CA GLY A 5 5.51 12.25 -31.06
C GLY A 5 5.91 11.87 -29.64
N TYR A 6 5.01 12.00 -28.66
CA TYR A 6 5.28 11.73 -27.25
C TYR A 6 5.13 10.24 -26.96
N ASP A 7 6.25 9.54 -26.76
CA ASP A 7 6.21 8.19 -26.21
C ASP A 7 5.88 8.25 -24.72
N LYS A 8 4.63 7.89 -24.38
CA LYS A 8 4.14 7.78 -23.00
C LYS A 8 4.98 6.85 -22.11
N ARG A 9 5.83 5.99 -22.69
CA ARG A 9 6.78 5.14 -21.94
C ARG A 9 8.05 5.87 -21.51
N ILE A 10 8.40 7.00 -22.13
CA ILE A 10 9.61 7.78 -21.81
C ILE A 10 9.38 8.66 -20.58
N GLY A 11 8.16 9.18 -20.37
CA GLY A 11 7.82 9.99 -19.18
C GLY A 11 8.07 9.25 -17.86
N PHE A 12 7.73 7.95 -17.80
CA PHE A 12 7.86 7.13 -16.59
C PHE A 12 9.31 6.84 -16.19
N ARG A 13 10.28 6.96 -17.12
CA ARG A 13 11.70 6.67 -16.86
C ARG A 13 12.49 7.87 -16.31
N ARG A 14 11.96 9.09 -16.42
CA ARG A 14 12.66 10.31 -15.95
C ARG A 14 12.40 10.62 -14.47
N THR A 15 11.31 10.10 -13.93
CA THR A 15 10.98 10.16 -12.51
C THR A 15 11.67 8.99 -11.82
N GLY A 16 12.65 9.26 -10.95
CA GLY A 16 13.34 8.20 -10.20
C GLY A 16 12.37 7.25 -9.48
N TRP A 17 12.82 6.04 -9.18
CA TRP A 17 12.00 5.05 -8.49
C TRP A 17 11.65 5.53 -7.07
N SER A 18 10.36 5.53 -6.75
CA SER A 18 9.82 5.93 -5.44
C SER A 18 8.88 4.82 -4.95
N PRO A 19 9.29 4.01 -3.98
CA PRO A 19 8.45 2.95 -3.46
C PRO A 19 7.25 3.51 -2.70
N ILE A 20 6.19 2.71 -2.65
CA ILE A 20 4.98 2.99 -1.90
C ILE A 20 4.78 1.83 -0.93
N LEU A 21 4.67 2.12 0.36
CA LEU A 21 4.25 1.16 1.38
C LEU A 21 2.87 1.58 1.89
N PRO A 22 1.78 0.92 1.45
CA PRO A 22 0.45 1.10 1.99
C PRO A 22 0.10 0.01 3.00
N ALA A 23 -0.65 0.37 4.04
CA ALA A 23 -1.42 -0.54 4.87
C ALA A 23 -2.89 -0.41 4.46
N TYR A 24 -3.47 -1.50 4.00
CA TYR A 24 -4.78 -1.53 3.38
C TYR A 24 -5.76 -2.33 4.24
N ALA A 25 -6.96 -1.78 4.44
CA ALA A 25 -8.06 -2.37 5.18
C ALA A 25 -9.33 -2.35 4.33
N GLN A 26 -10.40 -2.98 4.83
CA GLN A 26 -11.68 -3.12 4.13
C GLN A 26 -12.37 -1.78 3.85
N ASP A 27 -12.02 -0.74 4.59
CA ASP A 27 -12.49 0.65 4.45
C ASP A 27 -11.48 1.57 3.75
N GLY A 28 -10.37 1.03 3.23
CA GLY A 28 -9.38 1.80 2.47
C GLY A 28 -7.97 1.75 3.06
N VAL A 29 -7.13 2.68 2.61
CA VAL A 29 -5.75 2.81 3.12
C VAL A 29 -5.78 3.44 4.51
N VAL A 30 -5.22 2.72 5.49
CA VAL A 30 -5.11 3.16 6.88
C VAL A 30 -3.90 4.07 7.08
N PHE A 31 -2.80 3.73 6.42
CA PHE A 31 -1.55 4.46 6.50
C PHE A 31 -0.73 4.16 5.24
N SER A 32 0.03 5.14 4.75
CA SER A 32 0.94 4.92 3.63
C SER A 32 2.15 5.82 3.69
N GLN A 33 3.26 5.34 3.15
CA GLN A 33 4.47 6.14 2.95
C GLN A 33 4.97 6.03 1.51
N VAL A 34 5.38 7.16 0.97
CA VAL A 34 6.15 7.25 -0.27
C VAL A 34 7.56 7.72 0.09
N PHE A 35 8.59 7.02 -0.38
CA PHE A 35 9.97 7.39 -0.08
C PHE A 35 10.85 7.32 -1.32
N ARG A 36 12.08 7.80 -1.18
CA ARG A 36 13.12 7.74 -2.21
C ARG A 36 14.15 6.69 -1.81
N GLY A 37 14.60 5.89 -2.77
CA GLY A 37 15.57 4.81 -2.51
C GLY A 37 14.90 3.49 -2.16
N SER A 38 15.70 2.50 -1.75
CA SER A 38 15.28 1.10 -1.54
C SER A 38 14.49 0.88 -0.25
N THR A 39 13.51 -0.01 -0.32
CA THR A 39 12.92 -0.64 0.84
C THR A 39 13.90 -1.68 1.37
N ASP A 40 14.34 -1.51 2.61
CA ASP A 40 15.06 -2.54 3.38
C ASP A 40 14.29 -2.86 4.66
N ALA A 41 14.84 -3.77 5.47
CA ALA A 41 14.23 -4.18 6.73
C ALA A 41 14.05 -3.01 7.71
N SER A 42 14.97 -2.04 7.75
CA SER A 42 14.87 -0.89 8.67
C SER A 42 13.73 0.04 8.25
N VAL A 43 13.62 0.33 6.96
CA VAL A 43 12.51 1.14 6.42
C VAL A 43 11.17 0.46 6.70
N PHE A 44 11.09 -0.85 6.52
CA PHE A 44 9.89 -1.61 6.79
C PHE A 44 9.54 -1.64 8.28
N GLU A 45 10.51 -1.84 9.17
CA GLU A 45 10.29 -1.78 10.62
C GLU A 45 9.76 -0.42 11.07
N ASP A 46 10.30 0.68 10.54
CA ASP A 46 9.85 2.03 10.88
C ASP A 46 8.47 2.35 10.31
N PHE A 47 8.13 1.78 9.15
CA PHE A 47 6.78 1.79 8.62
C PHE A 47 5.80 1.07 9.57
N ILE A 48 6.14 -0.14 10.03
CA ILE A 48 5.29 -0.89 10.98
C ILE A 48 5.11 -0.13 12.30
N LYS A 49 6.17 0.43 12.88
CA LYS A 49 6.07 1.23 14.12
C LYS A 49 5.11 2.40 14.00
N GLN A 50 5.05 3.03 12.83
CA GLN A 50 4.13 4.14 12.56
C GLN A 50 2.71 3.63 12.33
N LEU A 51 2.55 2.59 11.52
CA LEU A 51 1.28 1.92 11.25
C LEU A 51 0.57 1.49 12.54
N LEU A 52 1.29 0.91 13.50
CA LEU A 52 0.71 0.40 14.74
C LEU A 52 -0.02 1.45 15.57
N ARG A 53 0.23 2.75 15.36
CA ARG A 53 -0.52 3.85 16.00
C ARG A 53 -1.97 3.97 15.51
N HIS A 54 -2.27 3.33 14.38
CA HIS A 54 -3.58 3.30 13.74
C HIS A 54 -4.31 1.97 13.94
N CYS A 55 -3.71 1.03 14.68
CA CYS A 55 -4.26 -0.30 14.93
C CYS A 55 -4.92 -0.38 16.30
N GLY A 56 -6.02 -1.15 16.38
CA GLY A 56 -6.61 -1.56 17.66
C GLY A 56 -5.86 -2.72 18.30
N LYS A 57 -6.15 -2.99 19.57
CA LYS A 57 -5.66 -4.18 20.28
C LYS A 57 -6.62 -5.34 20.03
N TRP A 58 -6.11 -6.53 19.71
CA TRP A 58 -6.98 -7.67 19.42
C TRP A 58 -7.94 -8.00 20.59
N PRO A 59 -9.27 -8.15 20.35
CA PRO A 59 -9.98 -8.28 19.06
C PRO A 59 -10.67 -7.01 18.51
N GLU A 60 -10.18 -5.80 18.81
CA GLU A 60 -10.72 -4.55 18.29
C GLU A 60 -10.59 -4.43 16.75
N PRO A 61 -11.33 -3.52 16.09
CA PRO A 61 -11.12 -3.24 14.67
C PRO A 61 -9.67 -2.93 14.32
N LYS A 62 -9.22 -3.36 13.13
CA LYS A 62 -7.86 -3.13 12.59
C LYS A 62 -6.74 -3.66 13.51
N SER A 63 -6.97 -4.75 14.24
CA SER A 63 -6.02 -5.35 15.17
C SER A 63 -5.28 -6.60 14.66
N VAL A 64 -5.46 -6.96 13.37
CA VAL A 64 -4.74 -8.06 12.72
C VAL A 64 -3.96 -7.49 11.55
N LEU A 65 -2.64 -7.63 11.61
CA LEU A 65 -1.72 -7.26 10.55
C LEU A 65 -1.36 -8.50 9.73
N VAL A 66 -1.80 -8.50 8.48
CA VAL A 66 -1.46 -9.55 7.50
C VAL A 66 -0.35 -9.01 6.60
N ILE A 67 0.79 -9.70 6.54
CA ILE A 67 1.96 -9.31 5.75
C ILE A 67 2.30 -10.42 4.75
N ASP A 68 2.78 -10.06 3.55
CA ASP A 68 3.31 -11.06 2.62
C ASP A 68 4.57 -11.76 3.19
N ASN A 69 4.96 -12.87 2.56
CA ASN A 69 6.04 -13.72 3.07
C ASN A 69 7.45 -13.36 2.58
N ALA A 70 7.69 -12.12 2.11
CA ALA A 70 9.02 -11.70 1.68
C ALA A 70 10.01 -11.77 2.84
N SER A 71 11.24 -12.25 2.59
CA SER A 71 12.23 -12.52 3.63
C SER A 71 12.57 -11.29 4.49
N PHE A 72 12.55 -10.09 3.92
CA PHE A 72 12.83 -8.85 4.64
C PHE A 72 11.67 -8.35 5.51
N HIS A 73 10.48 -8.99 5.44
CA HIS A 73 9.39 -8.76 6.38
C HIS A 73 9.55 -9.55 7.68
N HIS A 74 10.43 -10.56 7.70
CA HIS A 74 10.67 -11.40 8.87
C HIS A 74 11.76 -10.78 9.75
N SER A 75 11.33 -9.92 10.67
CA SER A 75 12.18 -9.43 11.76
C SER A 75 11.58 -9.81 13.10
N GLU A 76 12.40 -10.33 14.02
CA GLU A 76 11.98 -10.58 15.41
C GLU A 76 11.45 -9.30 16.05
N ARG A 77 12.02 -8.15 15.69
CA ARG A 77 11.57 -6.86 16.18
C ARG A 77 10.14 -6.53 15.78
N ILE A 78 9.71 -6.90 14.58
CA ILE A 78 8.31 -6.72 14.12
C ILE A 78 7.36 -7.54 14.98
N LYS A 79 7.73 -8.79 15.31
CA LYS A 79 6.95 -9.64 16.21
C LYS A 79 6.83 -9.02 17.60
N GLU A 80 7.94 -8.53 18.17
CA GLU A 80 7.99 -7.91 19.49
C GLU A 80 7.12 -6.65 19.58
N ILE A 81 7.22 -5.73 18.61
CA ILE A 81 6.45 -4.48 18.64
C ILE A 81 4.95 -4.74 18.44
N CYS A 82 4.56 -5.69 17.57
CA CYS A 82 3.16 -6.07 17.39
C CYS A 82 2.59 -6.69 18.68
N ALA A 83 3.33 -7.62 19.30
CA ALA A 83 2.92 -8.24 20.56
C ALA A 83 2.77 -7.24 21.71
N THR A 84 3.67 -6.26 21.78
CA THR A 84 3.65 -5.20 22.82
C THR A 84 2.40 -4.32 22.71
N VAL A 85 1.98 -3.98 21.50
CA VAL A 85 0.76 -3.18 21.25
C VAL A 85 -0.50 -4.06 21.27
N GLY A 86 -0.35 -5.39 21.19
CA GLY A 86 -1.44 -6.36 21.17
C GLY A 86 -2.11 -6.51 19.80
N VAL A 87 -1.36 -6.22 18.73
CA VAL A 87 -1.76 -6.49 17.34
C VAL A 87 -1.35 -7.90 16.96
N LYS A 88 -2.27 -8.68 16.40
CA LYS A 88 -1.95 -10.03 15.88
C LYS A 88 -1.20 -9.91 14.57
N LEU A 89 -0.06 -10.57 14.47
CA LEU A 89 0.74 -10.64 13.25
C LEU A 89 0.53 -11.98 12.54
N VAL A 90 0.17 -11.93 11.25
CA VAL A 90 -0.05 -13.10 10.40
C VAL A 90 0.74 -12.94 9.11
N TYR A 91 1.46 -13.98 8.70
CA TYR A 91 2.15 -14.01 7.40
C TYR A 91 1.34 -14.85 6.42
N LEU A 92 1.21 -14.36 5.18
CA LEU A 92 0.60 -15.13 4.11
C LEU A 92 1.47 -16.35 3.75
N PRO A 93 0.88 -17.46 3.27
CA PRO A 93 1.65 -18.54 2.69
C PRO A 93 2.50 -18.06 1.50
N PRO A 94 3.64 -18.72 1.21
CA PRO A 94 4.42 -18.43 0.01
C PRO A 94 3.55 -18.45 -1.26
N TYR A 95 3.86 -17.56 -2.21
CA TYR A 95 3.25 -17.52 -3.54
C TYR A 95 1.72 -17.46 -3.55
N SER A 96 1.11 -16.77 -2.58
CA SER A 96 -0.34 -16.60 -2.48
C SER A 96 -0.79 -15.15 -2.76
N PRO A 97 -0.43 -14.54 -3.91
CA PRO A 97 -0.82 -13.17 -4.22
C PRO A 97 -2.35 -13.00 -4.32
N ASP A 98 -3.05 -14.07 -4.73
CA ASP A 98 -4.52 -14.07 -4.82
C ASP A 98 -5.20 -13.91 -3.46
N LEU A 99 -4.47 -14.16 -2.36
CA LEU A 99 -4.96 -13.96 -0.99
C LEU A 99 -4.62 -12.57 -0.44
N ASN A 100 -3.94 -11.73 -1.22
CA ASN A 100 -3.50 -10.40 -0.79
C ASN A 100 -4.30 -9.29 -1.48
N PRO A 101 -5.29 -8.67 -0.80
CA PRO A 101 -6.15 -7.63 -1.40
C PRO A 101 -5.37 -6.39 -1.85
N ILE A 102 -4.13 -6.21 -1.37
CA ILE A 102 -3.30 -5.09 -1.78
C ILE A 102 -2.85 -5.17 -3.26
N GLU A 103 -2.86 -6.36 -3.86
CA GLU A 103 -2.50 -6.54 -5.29
C GLU A 103 -3.53 -5.89 -6.22
N GLU A 104 -4.82 -6.02 -5.89
CA GLU A 104 -5.88 -5.31 -6.61
C GLU A 104 -5.81 -3.80 -6.38
N PHE A 105 -5.53 -3.36 -5.13
CA PHE A 105 -5.27 -1.95 -4.85
C PHE A 105 -4.12 -1.39 -5.70
N PHE A 106 -2.99 -2.10 -5.80
CA PHE A 106 -1.88 -1.67 -6.64
C PHE A 106 -2.24 -1.66 -8.13
N SER A 107 -3.08 -2.58 -8.58
CA SER A 107 -3.58 -2.61 -9.96
C SER A 107 -4.44 -1.38 -10.26
N GLU A 108 -5.34 -1.01 -9.35
CA GLU A 108 -6.15 0.19 -9.43
C GLU A 108 -5.29 1.47 -9.37
N LEU A 109 -4.32 1.52 -8.45
CA LEU A 109 -3.39 2.64 -8.29
C LEU A 109 -2.57 2.88 -9.56
N LYS A 110 -2.00 1.82 -10.16
CA LYS A 110 -1.26 1.92 -11.43
C LYS A 110 -2.15 2.45 -12.56
N ALA A 111 -3.40 1.99 -12.64
CA ALA A 111 -4.35 2.49 -13.63
C ALA A 111 -4.68 3.97 -13.39
N PHE A 112 -4.87 4.38 -12.14
CA PHE A 112 -5.13 5.77 -11.76
C PHE A 112 -3.93 6.68 -12.10
N ILE A 113 -2.71 6.29 -11.72
CA ILE A 113 -1.48 7.02 -12.06
C ILE A 113 -1.39 7.27 -13.56
N ARG A 114 -1.61 6.24 -14.39
CA ARG A 114 -1.57 6.36 -15.86
C ARG A 114 -2.60 7.34 -16.41
N ARG A 115 -3.83 7.33 -15.87
CA ARG A 115 -4.91 8.25 -16.30
C ARG A 115 -4.62 9.69 -15.89
N ASN A 116 -3.90 9.89 -14.80
CA ASN A 116 -3.66 11.20 -14.21
C ASN A 116 -2.25 11.75 -14.47
N TRP A 117 -1.42 11.05 -15.24
CA TRP A 117 -0.03 11.41 -15.54
C TRP A 117 0.15 12.86 -16.02
N ARG A 118 -0.79 13.37 -16.83
CA ARG A 118 -0.76 14.75 -17.33
C ARG A 118 -0.73 15.80 -16.21
N ARG A 119 -1.27 15.51 -15.02
CA ARG A 119 -1.21 16.41 -13.86
C ARG A 119 0.22 16.60 -13.37
N TYR A 120 1.01 15.52 -13.33
CA TYR A 120 2.42 15.59 -12.99
C TYR A 120 3.22 16.33 -14.06
N GLU A 121 2.97 16.06 -15.35
CA GLU A 121 3.67 16.73 -16.46
C GLU A 121 3.47 18.25 -16.47
N GLN A 122 2.31 18.73 -16.00
CA GLN A 122 2.00 20.16 -15.92
C GLN A 122 2.70 20.87 -14.75
N ARG A 123 3.01 20.14 -13.67
CA ARG A 123 3.67 20.70 -12.47
C ARG A 123 4.70 19.73 -11.87
N PRO A 124 5.80 19.45 -12.61
CA PRO A 124 6.83 18.50 -12.16
C PRO A 124 7.62 19.02 -10.94
N ASP A 125 7.61 20.34 -10.73
CA ASP A 125 8.22 21.05 -9.60
C ASP A 125 7.62 20.65 -8.23
N GLN A 126 6.37 20.16 -8.21
CA GLN A 126 5.73 19.63 -6.99
C GLN A 126 6.37 18.32 -6.52
N GLY A 127 7.20 17.70 -7.35
CA GLY A 127 7.88 16.46 -7.01
C GLY A 127 7.03 15.22 -7.29
N PHE A 128 7.71 14.16 -7.73
CA PHE A 128 7.05 12.90 -8.07
C PHE A 128 6.42 12.21 -6.85
N ALA A 129 7.06 12.32 -5.68
CA ALA A 129 6.54 11.74 -4.44
C ALA A 129 5.16 12.33 -4.08
N SER A 130 4.99 13.65 -4.12
CA SER A 130 3.71 14.29 -3.82
C SER A 130 2.61 13.95 -4.82
N PHE A 131 2.96 13.70 -6.09
CA PHE A 131 2.01 13.15 -7.05
C PHE A 131 1.58 11.72 -6.69
N LEU A 132 2.50 10.87 -6.23
CA LEU A 132 2.18 9.51 -5.78
C LEU A 132 1.35 9.52 -4.49
N GLU A 133 1.70 10.36 -3.52
CA GLU A 133 0.94 10.55 -2.27
C GLU A 133 -0.52 10.91 -2.58
N TRP A 134 -0.75 11.89 -3.45
CA TRP A 134 -2.10 12.24 -3.90
C TRP A 134 -2.80 11.07 -4.60
N CYS A 135 -2.10 10.30 -5.44
CA CYS A 135 -2.70 9.12 -6.08
C CYS A 135 -3.12 8.06 -5.05
N VAL A 136 -2.27 7.82 -4.05
CA VAL A 136 -2.57 6.88 -2.95
C VAL A 136 -3.74 7.37 -2.11
N GLU A 137 -3.84 8.66 -1.81
CA GLU A 137 -4.96 9.26 -1.09
C GLU A 137 -6.29 9.08 -1.85
N VAL A 138 -6.32 9.39 -3.15
CA VAL A 138 -7.54 9.31 -3.96
C VAL A 138 -7.99 7.87 -4.23
N VAL A 139 -7.07 6.94 -4.41
CA VAL A 139 -7.41 5.53 -4.62
C VAL A 139 -7.69 4.84 -3.28
N GLY A 140 -6.91 5.17 -2.26
CA GLY A 140 -7.01 4.60 -0.92
C GLY A 140 -8.27 4.96 -0.17
N SER A 141 -8.95 6.06 -0.54
CA SER A 141 -10.26 6.46 0.01
C SER A 141 -11.47 5.78 -0.64
N ARG A 142 -11.26 4.87 -1.61
CA ARG A 142 -12.35 4.18 -2.32
C ARG A 142 -12.83 2.96 -1.54
N GLU A 143 -13.71 3.19 -0.56
CA GLU A 143 -14.30 2.12 0.26
C GLU A 143 -14.91 0.98 -0.56
N ARG A 144 -15.67 1.30 -1.62
CA ARG A 144 -16.27 0.28 -2.49
C ARG A 144 -15.24 -0.60 -3.20
N SER A 145 -14.10 -0.03 -3.60
CA SER A 145 -12.99 -0.80 -4.16
C SER A 145 -12.39 -1.69 -3.08
N ALA A 146 -12.12 -1.13 -1.89
CA ALA A 146 -11.56 -1.89 -0.76
C ALA A 146 -12.41 -3.08 -0.34
N THR A 147 -13.71 -2.87 -0.17
CA THR A 147 -14.65 -3.96 0.10
C THR A 147 -14.61 -5.03 -0.99
N GLY A 148 -14.55 -4.63 -2.26
CA GLY A 148 -14.43 -5.55 -3.40
C GLY A 148 -13.16 -6.38 -3.38
N HIS A 149 -12.01 -5.74 -3.17
CA HIS A 149 -10.69 -6.39 -3.14
C HIS A 149 -10.58 -7.41 -1.99
N PHE A 150 -11.02 -7.04 -0.78
CA PHE A 150 -11.00 -7.96 0.36
C PHE A 150 -11.93 -9.16 0.15
N ARG A 151 -13.10 -8.94 -0.45
CA ARG A 151 -14.03 -10.01 -0.81
C ARG A 151 -13.42 -10.97 -1.83
N HIS A 152 -12.73 -10.47 -2.86
CA HIS A 152 -12.08 -11.32 -3.86
C HIS A 152 -10.92 -12.13 -3.28
N ALA A 153 -10.16 -11.55 -2.35
CA ALA A 153 -9.09 -12.23 -1.62
C ALA A 153 -9.58 -13.29 -0.62
N GLY A 154 -10.90 -13.46 -0.46
CA GLY A 154 -11.50 -14.44 0.47
C GLY A 154 -11.40 -14.03 1.94
N VAL A 155 -11.05 -12.78 2.24
CA VAL A 155 -11.01 -12.24 3.61
C VAL A 155 -12.41 -11.72 3.95
N VAL A 156 -13.21 -12.59 4.56
CA VAL A 156 -14.63 -12.31 4.87
C VAL A 156 -14.74 -11.36 6.07
N VAL A 157 -15.66 -10.40 5.97
CA VAL A 157 -16.07 -9.52 7.07
C VAL A 157 -16.88 -10.35 8.06
N GLU A 158 -16.41 -10.51 9.29
CA GLU A 158 -17.35 -10.76 10.39
C GLU A 158 -17.90 -9.40 10.78
N ASP A 159 -19.11 -9.08 10.30
CA ASP A 159 -19.85 -7.93 10.77
C ASP A 159 -20.21 -8.19 12.22
N TYR A 160 -19.40 -7.68 13.15
CA TYR A 160 -19.76 -7.58 14.55
C TYR A 160 -20.79 -6.45 14.67
N HIS A 161 -22.06 -6.79 14.40
CA HIS A 161 -23.22 -5.95 14.69
C HIS A 161 -23.46 -5.82 16.21
#